data_AF-A0A969LJ06-F1
#
_entry.id   AF-A0A969LJ06-F1
#
_cell.length_a   1.000
_cell.length_b   1.000
_cell.length_c   1.000
_cell.angle_alpha   90.00
_cell.angle_beta   90.00
_cell.angle_gamma   90.00
#
_symmetry.space_group_name_H-M   'P 1'
#
loop_
_entity.id
_entity.type
_entity.pdbx_description
1 polymer ?
#
loop_
_entity_poly.entity_id
_entity_poly.type
_entity_poly.pdbx_seq_one_letter_code
_entity_poly.pdbx_strand_id
1 'polypeptide(L)' 'MPQHPEDILEGKQRPFNGAEFLESLRDGREVYVYGERVKDVTTHPAFRNAAASVAKIYDALHDPKTKDVL' A
#
# COMPACT_ATOMS: atom_id res chain seq x y z
N MET A 1 9.63 -0.56 14.38
CA MET A 1 8.66 -0.87 13.31
C MET A 1 7.44 -1.46 13.98
N PRO A 2 6.21 -1.10 13.56
CA PRO A 2 5.01 -1.77 14.04
C PRO A 2 5.10 -3.29 13.81
N GLN A 3 4.46 -4.09 14.66
CA GLN A 3 4.46 -5.55 14.55
C GLN A 3 3.59 -6.00 13.36
N HIS A 4 2.57 -5.22 13.04
CA HIS A 4 1.63 -5.45 11.97
C HIS A 4 1.47 -4.21 11.08
N PRO A 5 1.35 -4.36 9.74
CA PRO A 5 1.19 -3.22 8.85
C PRO A 5 -0.05 -2.37 9.16
N GLU A 6 -1.10 -2.97 9.74
CA GLU A 6 -2.32 -2.30 10.17
C GLU A 6 -2.16 -1.40 11.40
N ASP A 7 -1.07 -1.50 12.15
CA ASP A 7 -0.82 -0.65 13.33
C ASP A 7 -0.68 0.84 12.96
N ILE A 8 -0.48 1.17 11.67
CA ILE A 8 -0.52 2.57 11.17
C ILE A 8 -1.94 3.17 11.25
N LEU A 9 -2.97 2.35 11.41
CA LEU A 9 -4.36 2.78 11.58
C LEU A 9 -4.62 3.02 13.07
N GLU A 10 -4.56 4.27 13.53
CA GLU A 10 -4.90 4.65 14.90
C GLU A 10 -6.38 4.34 15.24
N GLY A 11 -6.68 3.12 15.71
CA GLY A 11 -7.97 2.75 16.30
C GLY A 11 -9.16 2.66 15.33
N LYS A 12 -8.93 2.54 14.02
CA LYS A 12 -10.01 2.61 13.01
C LYS A 12 -10.48 1.23 12.53
N GLN A 13 -11.79 0.97 12.62
CA GLN A 13 -12.48 -0.17 11.98
C GLN A 13 -12.69 0.09 10.47
N ARG A 14 -11.61 0.30 9.72
CA ARG A 14 -11.69 0.41 8.25
C ARG A 14 -10.45 -0.18 7.58
N PRO A 15 -10.55 -0.64 6.33
CA PRO A 15 -9.37 -0.97 5.52
C PRO A 15 -8.46 0.25 5.31
N PHE A 16 -7.22 0.01 4.87
CA PHE A 16 -6.32 1.09 4.43
C PHE A 16 -6.96 1.95 3.33
N ASN A 17 -6.64 3.23 3.30
CA ASN A 17 -6.74 4.00 2.06
C ASN A 17 -5.47 3.77 1.20
N GLY A 18 -5.43 4.30 -0.02
CA GLY A 18 -4.31 4.09 -0.93
C GLY A 18 -2.98 4.60 -0.40
N ALA A 19 -2.97 5.72 0.32
CA ALA A 19 -1.77 6.29 0.92
C ALA A 19 -1.22 5.43 2.07
N GLU A 20 -2.10 4.96 2.95
CA GLU A 20 -1.76 4.06 4.07
C GLU A 20 -1.26 2.70 3.54
N PHE A 21 -1.89 2.18 2.48
CA PHE A 21 -1.41 0.98 1.80
C PHE A 21 0.02 1.17 1.28
N LEU A 22 0.32 2.25 0.57
CA LEU A 22 1.67 2.51 0.06
C LEU A 22 2.69 2.66 1.20
N GLU A 23 2.34 3.34 2.28
CA GLU A 23 3.22 3.48 3.45
C GLU A 23 3.48 2.12 4.11
N SER A 24 2.48 1.24 4.19
CA SER A 24 2.66 -0.13 4.70
C SER A 24 3.66 -0.96 3.89
N LEU A 25 3.92 -0.60 2.63
CA LEU A 25 4.90 -1.27 1.79
C LEU A 25 6.36 -0.86 2.10
N ARG A 26 6.58 0.15 2.94
CA ARG A 26 7.91 0.65 3.34
C ARG A 26 8.40 0.00 4.63
N ASP A 27 8.31 -1.32 4.67
CA ASP A 27 8.64 -2.18 5.81
C ASP A 27 10.10 -2.68 5.81
N GLY A 28 10.88 -2.35 4.78
CA GLY A 28 12.24 -2.85 4.60
C GLY A 28 12.33 -4.25 3.97
N ARG A 29 11.25 -4.72 3.33
CA ARG A 29 11.20 -6.00 2.60
C ARG A 29 12.39 -6.24 1.67
N GLU A 30 12.80 -7.50 1.60
CA GLU A 30 13.87 -7.94 0.72
C GLU A 30 13.31 -8.33 -0.64
N VAL A 31 13.30 -7.38 -1.56
CA VAL A 31 12.87 -7.58 -2.95
C VAL A 31 14.06 -7.41 -3.87
N TYR A 32 14.24 -8.36 -4.79
CA TYR A 32 15.30 -8.33 -5.79
C TYR A 32 14.71 -8.28 -7.19
N VAL A 33 15.24 -7.42 -8.04
CA VAL A 33 14.84 -7.30 -9.45
C VAL A 33 16.07 -6.96 -10.28
N TYR A 34 16.24 -7.60 -11.45
CA TYR A 34 17.41 -7.41 -12.31
C TYR A 34 18.77 -7.56 -11.62
N GLY A 35 18.85 -8.39 -10.57
CA GLY A 35 20.08 -8.62 -9.80
C GLY A 35 20.36 -7.59 -8.71
N GLU A 36 19.52 -6.56 -8.54
CA GLU A 36 19.68 -5.53 -7.52
C GLU A 36 18.61 -5.63 -6.42
N ARG A 37 18.97 -5.23 -5.20
CA ARG A 37 18.02 -5.10 -4.08
C ARG A 37 17.25 -3.80 -4.20
N VAL A 38 15.93 -3.90 -4.22
CA VAL A 38 15.01 -2.78 -4.22
C VAL A 38 14.92 -2.20 -2.80
N LYS A 39 15.25 -0.91 -2.66
CA LYS A 39 15.16 -0.20 -1.38
C LYS A 39 13.72 0.21 -1.03
N ASP A 40 12.92 0.54 -2.05
CA ASP A 40 11.54 0.97 -1.88
C ASP A 40 10.71 0.58 -3.11
N VAL A 41 9.75 -0.32 -2.91
CA VAL A 41 8.87 -0.82 -3.98
C VAL A 41 7.83 0.21 -4.44
N THR A 42 7.53 1.22 -3.63
CA THR A 42 6.55 2.26 -3.97
C THR A 42 7.09 3.24 -5.01
N THR A 43 8.41 3.40 -5.06
CA THR A 43 9.10 4.35 -5.95
C THR A 43 9.86 3.67 -7.08
N HIS A 44 10.21 2.39 -6.93
CA HIS A 44 11.00 1.66 -7.92
C HIS A 44 10.31 1.60 -9.29
N PRO A 45 11.00 1.89 -10.42
CA PRO A 45 10.39 1.91 -11.76
C PRO A 45 9.64 0.63 -12.15
N ALA A 46 10.12 -0.52 -11.70
CA ALA A 46 9.49 -1.82 -11.98
C ALA A 46 8.16 -2.05 -11.24
N PHE A 47 7.89 -1.33 -10.14
CA PHE A 47 6.78 -1.62 -9.23
C PHE A 47 5.85 -0.44 -8.97
N ARG A 48 6.34 0.80 -9.09
CA ARG A 48 5.59 2.02 -8.73
C ARG A 48 4.19 2.11 -9.34
N ASN A 49 4.03 1.71 -10.61
CA ASN A 49 2.73 1.78 -11.29
C ASN A 49 1.77 0.68 -10.81
N ALA A 50 2.30 -0.53 -10.56
CA ALA A 50 1.50 -1.62 -10.00
C ALA A 50 1.05 -1.29 -8.58
N ALA A 51 1.96 -0.78 -7.75
CA ALA A 51 1.65 -0.32 -6.39
C ALA A 51 0.58 0.79 -6.40
N ALA A 52 0.71 1.78 -7.31
CA ALA A 52 -0.30 2.84 -7.47
C ALA A 52 -1.67 2.30 -7.93
N SER A 53 -1.70 1.29 -8.82
CA SER A 53 -2.96 0.65 -9.23
C SER A 53 -3.67 -0.06 -8.09
N VAL A 54 -2.92 -0.74 -7.20
CA VAL A 54 -3.50 -1.38 -6.01
C VAL A 54 -3.96 -0.34 -4.99
N ALA A 55 -3.20 0.75 -4.81
CA ALA A 55 -3.58 1.86 -3.94
C ALA A 55 -4.97 2.44 -4.33
N LYS A 56 -5.27 2.55 -5.63
CA LYS A 56 -6.59 3.01 -6.09
C LYS A 56 -7.75 2.11 -5.68
N ILE A 57 -7.51 0.81 -5.52
CA ILE A 57 -8.54 -0.13 -5.03
C ILE A 57 -8.87 0.19 -3.58
N TYR A 58 -7.84 0.44 -2.76
CA TYR A 58 -8.02 0.88 -1.37
C TYR A 58 -8.73 2.24 -1.26
N ASP A 59 -8.42 3.18 -2.15
CA ASP A 59 -9.16 4.45 -2.23
C ASP A 59 -10.64 4.24 -2.58
N ALA A 60 -10.95 3.29 -3.48
CA ALA A 60 -12.32 2.99 -3.88
C ALA A 60 -13.18 2.41 -2.73
N LEU A 61 -12.57 1.73 -1.74
CA LEU A 61 -13.29 1.30 -0.52
C LEU A 61 -13.82 2.48 0.31
N HIS A 62 -13.29 3.68 0.07
CA HIS A 62 -13.63 4.89 0.80
C HIS A 62 -14.39 5.92 -0.05
N ASP A 63 -14.51 5.71 -1.37
CA ASP A 63 -15.26 6.60 -2.26
C ASP A 63 -16.77 6.38 -2.10
N PRO A 64 -17.56 7.45 -1.79
CA PRO A 64 -19.01 7.36 -1.69
C PRO A 64 -19.70 6.72 -2.91
N LYS A 65 -19.12 6.82 -4.10
CA LYS A 65 -19.70 6.27 -5.34
C LYS A 65 -19.63 4.75 -5.41
N THR A 66 -18.64 4.14 -4.74
CA THR A 66 -18.39 2.70 -4.77
C THR A 66 -18.68 2.02 -3.44
N LYS A 67 -18.90 2.78 -2.36
CA LYS A 67 -19.16 2.31 -0.99
C LYS A 67 -20.33 1.33 -0.83
N ASP A 68 -21.36 1.43 -1.67
CA ASP A 68 -22.52 0.52 -1.59
C ASP A 68 -22.28 -0.82 -2.31
N VAL A 69 -21.17 -0.94 -3.05
CA VAL A 69 -20.81 -2.11 -3.87
C VAL A 69 -19.56 -2.80 -3.35
N LEU A 70 -18.62 -2.04 -2.76
CA LEU A 70 -17.31 -2.50 -2.29
C LEU A 70 -17.19 -2.52 -0.77
#